data_AF-A0AAI9K3N5-F1
#
_entry.id   AF-A0AAI9K3N5-F1
#
_cell.length_a   1.000
_cell.length_b   1.000
_cell.length_c   1.000
_cell.angle_alpha   90.00
_cell.angle_beta   90.00
_cell.angle_gamma   90.00
#
_symmetry.space_group_name_H-M   'P 1'
#
loop_
_entity.id
_entity.type
_entity.pdbx_description
1 polymer ?
#
loop_
_entity_poly.entity_id
_entity_poly.type
_entity_poly.pdbx_seq_one_letter_code
_entity_poly.pdbx_strand_id
1 'polypeptide(L)'
;MNKKILSVVLILCVMLAVMPMTAYAADIALCTKCGQRQTVRVTCQYANDKWHRCDLTCTVCDNTWYYWMEHQWSGTATCTSGMTCTVCGGSSEPLGHDWSTWTQNSDEKTHTRICKRDTSHTETENCHGGTATCIAKAVCTVCGGEYGEMAAHSFTAEKAEAQYLKSAATCTKKAVYYKSCAVCGLSSEGTADEATFFSGNALDHDWGDWTQNSDEETHTRICKRDTSHTETENCHGGTATCTAKAVCEVCKSEYGEKLPHDFTAETVDAKYLKSAATCTGKAIYYKSCAVCGLSSEGTADEATFFSGNALDHNWGAWTSNEDGTHTRTCTVDGCSAGTQTENCIDANKDHKCDICDYIISECADDNKDHKCDYCGKKLTEHTGGKATCKDKAKCEVCGAEYGELDAKNHTNLKHFPATAATKTTEGNIEYWYCEGCGKYFSDKDGTKEIKKADTVTAKLKDDSKSPQTGDTSNLALWIALLFVSGGAAIGTTVVSRKKKYNR
;
A
#
# COMPACT_ATOMS: atom_id res chain seq x y z
N MET A 1 -31.70 141.86 10.05
CA MET A 1 -31.22 142.00 8.66
C MET A 1 -30.68 140.66 8.19
N ASN A 2 -31.22 140.13 7.09
CA ASN A 2 -30.90 138.77 6.61
C ASN A 2 -29.39 138.64 6.32
N LYS A 3 -28.70 137.72 7.01
CA LYS A 3 -27.26 137.43 6.81
C LYS A 3 -26.90 137.13 5.34
N LYS A 4 -27.88 136.62 4.57
CA LYS A 4 -27.74 136.41 3.13
C LYS A 4 -27.65 137.71 2.31
N ILE A 5 -28.35 138.77 2.71
CA ILE A 5 -28.31 140.06 2.01
C ILE A 5 -27.00 140.80 2.34
N LEU A 6 -26.53 140.76 3.59
CA LEU A 6 -25.27 141.40 3.97
C LEU A 6 -24.05 140.71 3.29
N SER A 7 -24.06 139.39 3.15
CA SER A 7 -22.99 138.64 2.47
C SER A 7 -23.02 138.85 0.95
N VAL A 8 -24.20 138.96 0.34
CA VAL A 8 -24.33 139.27 -1.09
C VAL A 8 -23.89 140.71 -1.36
N VAL A 9 -24.26 141.67 -0.50
CA VAL A 9 -23.79 143.07 -0.62
C VAL A 9 -22.29 143.17 -0.38
N LEU A 10 -21.70 142.44 0.57
CA LEU A 10 -20.25 142.39 0.78
C LEU A 10 -19.51 141.76 -0.41
N ILE A 11 -20.03 140.67 -0.99
CA ILE A 11 -19.44 140.05 -2.19
C ILE A 11 -19.58 140.98 -3.40
N LEU A 12 -20.72 141.68 -3.57
CA LEU A 12 -20.90 142.68 -4.62
C LEU A 12 -19.97 143.89 -4.43
N CYS A 13 -19.75 144.33 -3.17
CA CYS A 13 -18.83 145.41 -2.84
C CYS A 13 -17.36 145.03 -3.06
N VAL A 14 -16.97 143.77 -2.82
CA VAL A 14 -15.60 143.28 -3.11
C VAL A 14 -15.41 143.07 -4.61
N MET A 15 -16.43 142.63 -5.34
CA MET A 15 -16.39 142.52 -6.83
C MET A 15 -16.27 143.89 -7.52
N LEU A 16 -16.79 144.97 -6.91
CA LEU A 16 -16.63 146.34 -7.42
C LEU A 16 -15.31 147.00 -6.97
N ALA A 17 -14.62 146.46 -5.95
CA ALA A 17 -13.35 146.99 -5.44
C ALA A 17 -12.11 146.37 -6.08
N VAL A 18 -12.25 145.28 -6.86
CA VAL A 18 -11.19 144.68 -7.67
C VAL A 18 -11.45 144.97 -9.15
N MET A 19 -11.62 146.25 -9.48
CA MET A 19 -11.38 146.69 -10.84
C MET A 19 -9.87 146.84 -11.00
N PRO A 20 -9.22 146.08 -11.90
CA PRO A 20 -7.83 146.36 -12.22
C PRO A 20 -7.77 147.79 -12.76
N MET A 21 -7.16 148.69 -12.00
CA MET A 21 -6.63 149.97 -12.50
C MET A 21 -5.46 149.64 -13.43
N THR A 22 -5.78 149.01 -14.57
CA THR A 22 -4.90 148.95 -15.71
C THR A 22 -5.07 150.29 -16.39
N ALA A 23 -4.16 151.21 -16.09
CA ALA A 23 -3.85 152.28 -17.00
C ALA A 23 -3.51 151.60 -18.34
N TYR A 24 -4.46 151.58 -19.28
CA TYR A 24 -4.16 151.20 -20.65
C TYR A 24 -3.17 152.25 -21.15
N ALA A 25 -1.88 151.92 -21.08
CA ALA A 25 -0.93 152.51 -21.99
C ALA A 25 -1.51 152.24 -23.38
N ALA A 26 -1.90 153.29 -24.09
CA ALA A 26 -2.38 153.14 -25.45
C ALA A 26 -1.27 152.42 -26.24
N ASP A 27 -1.56 151.24 -26.80
CA ASP A 27 -0.58 150.53 -27.62
C ASP A 27 -0.31 151.37 -28.86
N ILE A 28 0.95 151.74 -29.07
CA ILE A 28 1.38 152.59 -30.18
C ILE A 28 2.25 151.76 -31.12
N ALA A 29 1.84 151.67 -32.38
CA ALA A 29 2.61 151.00 -33.42
C ALA A 29 2.68 151.83 -34.71
N LEU A 30 3.69 151.59 -35.53
CA LEU A 30 3.84 152.26 -36.82
C LEU A 30 2.78 151.73 -37.79
N CYS A 31 1.86 152.61 -38.22
CA CYS A 31 0.94 152.26 -39.30
C CYS A 31 1.59 152.60 -40.64
N THR A 32 1.90 151.59 -41.45
CA THR A 32 2.52 151.77 -42.78
C THR A 32 1.65 152.60 -43.73
N LYS A 33 0.33 152.58 -43.55
CA LYS A 33 -0.63 153.36 -44.34
C LYS A 33 -0.69 154.83 -43.93
N CYS A 34 -0.59 155.15 -42.64
CA CYS A 34 -0.52 156.53 -42.15
C CYS A 34 0.90 157.11 -42.16
N GLY A 35 1.93 156.26 -42.30
CA GLY A 35 3.34 156.65 -42.29
C GLY A 35 3.86 157.14 -40.92
N GLN A 36 3.08 157.01 -39.85
CA GLN A 36 3.41 157.53 -38.51
C GLN A 36 2.98 156.54 -37.41
N ARG A 37 3.50 156.74 -36.19
CA ARG A 37 3.11 155.97 -35.00
C ARG A 37 1.70 156.37 -34.58
N GLN A 38 0.80 155.41 -34.57
CA GLN A 38 -0.60 155.61 -34.22
C GLN A 38 -0.99 154.69 -33.08
N THR A 39 -2.02 155.10 -32.34
CA THR A 39 -2.71 154.21 -31.42
C THR A 39 -3.32 153.05 -32.22
N VAL A 40 -3.11 151.83 -31.73
CA VAL A 40 -3.67 150.60 -32.31
C VAL A 40 -4.57 149.91 -31.31
N ARG A 41 -5.57 149.20 -31.81
CA ARG A 41 -6.29 148.17 -31.05
C ARG A 41 -5.57 146.84 -31.26
N VAL A 42 -5.09 146.22 -30.19
CA VAL A 42 -4.47 144.89 -30.24
C VAL A 42 -5.49 143.84 -29.80
N THR A 43 -5.64 142.78 -30.59
CA THR A 43 -6.50 141.63 -30.26
C THR A 43 -5.70 140.36 -30.47
N CYS A 44 -5.54 139.56 -29.41
CA CYS A 44 -4.73 138.35 -29.46
C CYS A 44 -5.61 137.11 -29.26
N GLN A 45 -5.40 136.09 -30.10
CA GLN A 45 -6.13 134.82 -30.07
C GLN A 45 -5.16 133.63 -30.02
N TYR A 46 -5.56 132.57 -29.31
CA TYR A 46 -4.78 131.34 -29.26
C TYR A 46 -4.63 130.74 -30.65
N ALA A 47 -3.42 130.28 -30.99
CA ALA A 47 -3.18 129.62 -32.27
C ALA A 47 -2.66 128.20 -32.11
N ASN A 48 -1.65 127.99 -31.26
CA ASN A 48 -1.09 126.67 -30.92
C ASN A 48 -0.35 126.74 -29.58
N ASP A 49 0.22 125.64 -29.13
CA ASP A 49 0.81 125.49 -27.80
C ASP A 49 2.02 126.38 -27.52
N LYS A 50 2.61 126.97 -28.57
CA LYS A 50 3.77 127.86 -28.44
C LYS A 50 3.42 129.34 -28.66
N TRP A 51 2.43 129.65 -29.49
CA TRP A 51 2.17 131.01 -29.95
C TRP A 51 0.69 131.40 -29.89
N HIS A 52 0.44 132.68 -29.58
CA HIS A 52 -0.80 133.35 -29.94
C HIS A 52 -0.54 134.35 -31.07
N ARG A 53 -1.57 134.57 -31.89
CA ARG A 53 -1.55 135.54 -32.97
C ARG A 53 -2.19 136.82 -32.47
N CYS A 54 -1.46 137.93 -32.54
CA CYS A 54 -1.95 139.26 -32.21
C CYS A 54 -2.18 140.07 -33.48
N ASP A 55 -3.42 140.46 -33.72
CA ASP A 55 -3.82 141.35 -34.80
C ASP A 55 -3.87 142.80 -34.26
N LEU A 56 -3.12 143.71 -34.88
CA LEU A 56 -3.17 145.14 -34.62
C LEU A 56 -4.06 145.81 -35.66
N THR A 57 -4.95 146.68 -35.19
CA THR A 57 -5.78 147.52 -36.04
C THR A 57 -5.49 148.98 -35.75
N CYS A 58 -5.05 149.75 -36.74
CA CYS A 58 -4.87 151.19 -36.59
C CYS A 58 -6.22 151.88 -36.36
N THR A 59 -6.37 152.64 -35.27
CA THR A 59 -7.65 153.27 -34.91
C THR A 59 -8.01 154.48 -35.76
N VAL A 60 -7.11 154.93 -36.64
CA VAL A 60 -7.30 156.10 -37.51
C VAL A 60 -7.74 155.70 -38.91
N CYS A 61 -7.18 154.61 -39.47
CA CYS A 61 -7.40 154.21 -40.86
C CYS A 61 -7.85 152.77 -41.05
N ASP A 62 -8.09 152.05 -39.95
CA ASP A 62 -8.52 150.65 -39.88
C ASP A 62 -7.62 149.65 -40.63
N ASN A 63 -6.39 150.03 -40.95
CA ASN A 63 -5.43 149.08 -41.51
C ASN A 63 -5.03 148.04 -40.46
N THR A 64 -5.08 146.77 -40.83
CA THR A 64 -4.77 145.64 -39.95
C THR A 64 -3.52 144.90 -40.37
N TRP A 65 -2.74 144.44 -39.40
CA TRP A 65 -1.61 143.54 -39.60
C TRP A 65 -1.41 142.68 -38.36
N TYR A 66 -0.60 141.64 -38.45
CA TYR A 66 -0.42 140.70 -37.36
C TYR A 66 1.05 140.45 -37.04
N TYR A 67 1.28 139.97 -35.83
CA TYR A 67 2.54 139.39 -35.41
C TYR A 67 2.29 138.19 -34.50
N TRP A 68 3.34 137.43 -34.28
CA TRP A 68 3.33 136.25 -33.41
C TRP A 68 4.05 136.59 -32.11
N MET A 69 3.49 136.13 -31.00
CA MET A 69 4.09 136.29 -29.68
C MET A 69 3.97 134.97 -28.90
N GLU A 70 5.04 134.61 -28.19
CA GLU A 70 5.04 133.39 -27.37
C GLU A 70 4.04 133.55 -26.22
N HIS A 71 3.44 132.44 -25.80
CA HIS A 71 2.54 132.47 -24.66
C HIS A 71 3.26 132.92 -23.39
N GLN A 72 2.69 133.92 -22.75
CA GLN A 72 3.02 134.26 -21.38
C GLN A 72 2.07 133.48 -20.46
N TRP A 73 2.53 132.33 -20.01
CA TRP A 73 1.79 131.46 -19.10
C TRP A 73 1.79 132.05 -17.70
N SER A 74 0.62 132.04 -17.06
CA SER A 74 0.47 132.37 -15.66
C SER A 74 -0.27 131.27 -14.91
N GLY A 75 -0.04 131.23 -13.60
CA GLY A 75 -0.46 130.13 -12.75
C GLY A 75 0.45 128.91 -12.87
N THR A 76 0.03 127.83 -12.22
CA THR A 76 0.74 126.54 -12.20
C THR A 76 -0.18 125.48 -12.77
N ALA A 77 0.30 124.67 -13.71
CA ALA A 77 -0.49 123.53 -14.20
C ALA A 77 -0.72 122.53 -13.07
N THR A 78 -1.93 121.98 -13.01
CA THR A 78 -2.35 120.92 -12.08
C THR A 78 -2.49 119.60 -12.83
N CYS A 79 -2.94 118.56 -12.12
CA CYS A 79 -3.17 117.23 -12.71
C CYS A 79 -4.33 117.24 -13.71
N THR A 80 -5.29 118.17 -13.59
CA THR A 80 -6.54 118.22 -14.37
C THR A 80 -6.73 119.51 -15.16
N SER A 81 -5.95 120.56 -14.87
CA SER A 81 -5.97 121.84 -15.59
C SER A 81 -4.57 122.33 -15.96
N GLY A 82 -4.41 122.95 -17.13
CA GLY A 82 -3.15 123.58 -17.53
C GLY A 82 -2.96 124.99 -16.97
N MET A 83 -1.88 125.64 -17.39
CA MET A 83 -1.62 127.06 -17.15
C MET A 83 -2.46 127.92 -18.10
N THR A 84 -2.77 129.16 -17.70
CA THR A 84 -3.57 130.08 -18.53
C THR A 84 -2.69 131.16 -19.12
N CYS A 85 -2.78 131.38 -20.43
CA CYS A 85 -2.09 132.48 -21.10
C CYS A 85 -2.75 133.82 -20.72
N THR A 86 -1.97 134.77 -20.20
CA THR A 86 -2.48 136.09 -19.76
C THR A 86 -2.96 136.98 -20.90
N VAL A 87 -2.56 136.66 -22.14
CA VAL A 87 -2.82 137.51 -23.31
C VAL A 87 -4.05 137.05 -24.09
N CYS A 88 -4.18 135.75 -24.37
CA CYS A 88 -5.28 135.20 -25.17
C CYS A 88 -6.29 134.36 -24.38
N GLY A 89 -6.02 134.06 -23.10
CA GLY A 89 -6.89 133.22 -22.26
C GLY A 89 -6.88 131.72 -22.60
N GLY A 90 -6.05 131.27 -23.55
CA GLY A 90 -5.89 129.84 -23.85
C GLY A 90 -5.26 129.08 -22.69
N SER A 91 -5.52 127.77 -22.60
CA SER A 91 -4.97 126.87 -21.57
C SER A 91 -3.90 125.96 -22.17
N SER A 92 -2.80 125.73 -21.45
CA SER A 92 -1.87 124.65 -21.76
C SER A 92 -2.50 123.29 -21.45
N GLU A 93 -1.82 122.20 -21.84
CA GLU A 93 -2.19 120.85 -21.40
C GLU A 93 -1.98 120.70 -19.88
N PRO A 94 -2.82 119.89 -19.20
CA PRO A 94 -2.62 119.51 -17.81
C PRO A 94 -1.45 118.53 -17.67
N LEU A 95 -0.90 118.40 -16.45
CA LEU A 95 0.25 117.52 -16.19
C LEU A 95 -0.13 116.03 -16.18
N GLY A 96 -1.42 115.70 -16.15
CA GLY A 96 -1.92 114.35 -15.91
C GLY A 96 -1.63 113.86 -14.49
N HIS A 97 -2.07 112.64 -14.19
CA HIS A 97 -1.83 112.04 -12.89
C HIS A 97 -0.52 111.24 -12.88
N ASP A 98 0.34 111.53 -11.90
CA ASP A 98 1.49 110.70 -11.56
C ASP A 98 1.12 109.85 -10.34
N TRP A 99 0.63 108.64 -10.60
CA TRP A 99 0.06 107.78 -9.57
C TRP A 99 1.12 107.14 -8.66
N SER A 100 0.77 106.96 -7.38
CA SER A 100 1.51 106.09 -6.46
C SER A 100 1.37 104.62 -6.81
N THR A 101 2.22 103.81 -6.18
CA THR A 101 1.98 102.37 -6.11
C THR A 101 0.64 102.11 -5.42
N TRP A 102 -0.03 101.03 -5.82
CA TRP A 102 -1.23 100.56 -5.17
C TRP A 102 -0.91 100.04 -3.77
N THR A 103 -1.71 100.46 -2.79
CA THR A 103 -1.57 100.03 -1.39
C THR A 103 -2.87 99.37 -0.95
N GLN A 104 -2.79 98.20 -0.33
CA GLN A 104 -3.97 97.51 0.19
C GLN A 104 -4.62 98.31 1.33
N ASN A 105 -5.95 98.39 1.31
CA ASN A 105 -6.73 99.04 2.36
C ASN A 105 -6.92 98.08 3.56
N SER A 106 -7.28 98.64 4.72
CA SER A 106 -7.47 97.87 5.95
C SER A 106 -8.66 96.90 5.92
N ASP A 107 -9.55 97.00 4.93
CA ASP A 107 -10.65 96.07 4.72
C ASP A 107 -10.20 94.75 4.05
N GLU A 108 -8.92 94.67 3.66
CA GLU A 108 -8.27 93.61 2.90
C GLU A 108 -8.86 93.36 1.50
N LYS A 109 -10.00 93.96 1.14
CA LYS A 109 -10.76 93.68 -0.09
C LYS A 109 -10.47 94.67 -1.21
N THR A 110 -10.00 95.87 -0.87
CA THR A 110 -9.74 96.92 -1.83
C THR A 110 -8.30 97.44 -1.73
N HIS A 111 -7.82 98.08 -2.79
CA HIS A 111 -6.56 98.81 -2.77
C HIS A 111 -6.75 100.22 -3.33
N THR A 112 -5.90 101.15 -2.90
CA THR A 112 -5.97 102.56 -3.28
C THR A 112 -4.63 103.03 -3.82
N ARG A 113 -4.64 103.88 -4.83
CA ARG A 113 -3.50 104.70 -5.24
C ARG A 113 -3.90 106.17 -5.27
N ILE A 114 -2.92 107.03 -5.01
CA ILE A 114 -3.13 108.47 -4.86
C ILE A 114 -2.19 109.18 -5.84
N CYS A 115 -2.63 110.27 -6.44
CA CYS A 115 -1.77 111.07 -7.30
C CYS A 115 -0.68 111.78 -6.45
N LYS A 116 0.60 111.59 -6.79
CA LYS A 116 1.74 112.19 -6.07
C LYS A 116 1.82 113.70 -6.25
N ARG A 117 1.30 114.22 -7.36
CA ARG A 117 1.27 115.66 -7.69
C ARG A 117 0.16 116.40 -6.95
N ASP A 118 -0.91 115.70 -6.60
CA ASP A 118 -2.07 116.26 -5.89
C ASP A 118 -2.80 115.13 -5.15
N THR A 119 -2.69 115.13 -3.83
CA THR A 119 -3.22 114.07 -2.96
C THR A 119 -4.75 114.05 -2.86
N SER A 120 -5.45 115.02 -3.47
CA SER A 120 -6.91 115.07 -3.50
C SER A 120 -7.54 114.06 -4.47
N HIS A 121 -6.75 113.53 -5.40
CA HIS A 121 -7.20 112.53 -6.37
C HIS A 121 -6.81 111.13 -5.92
N THR A 122 -7.82 110.30 -5.66
CA THR A 122 -7.69 108.92 -5.18
C THR A 122 -8.45 107.98 -6.08
N GLU A 123 -7.85 106.84 -6.41
CA GLU A 123 -8.51 105.75 -7.13
C GLU A 123 -8.51 104.50 -6.24
N THR A 124 -9.67 103.86 -6.13
CA THR A 124 -9.86 102.66 -5.32
C THR A 124 -10.50 101.57 -6.17
N GLU A 125 -9.89 100.39 -6.16
CA GLU A 125 -10.37 99.22 -6.87
C GLU A 125 -10.43 98.00 -5.95
N ASN A 126 -11.20 97.00 -6.36
CA ASN A 126 -11.27 95.72 -5.66
C ASN A 126 -10.01 94.90 -5.94
N CYS A 127 -9.47 94.27 -4.91
CA CYS A 127 -8.43 93.27 -5.06
C CYS A 127 -8.94 92.12 -5.94
N HIS A 128 -8.16 91.77 -6.97
CA HIS A 128 -8.44 90.66 -7.87
C HIS A 128 -7.17 89.89 -8.23
N GLY A 129 -7.35 88.71 -8.82
CA GLY A 129 -6.27 87.81 -9.22
C GLY A 129 -5.75 86.94 -8.08
N GLY A 130 -4.85 86.00 -8.40
CA GLY A 130 -4.39 84.99 -7.45
C GLY A 130 -5.41 83.87 -7.22
N THR A 131 -4.99 82.84 -6.49
CA THR A 131 -5.83 81.69 -6.14
C THR A 131 -5.60 81.36 -4.67
N ALA A 132 -6.67 81.36 -3.88
CA ALA A 132 -6.59 80.98 -2.48
C ALA A 132 -6.34 79.47 -2.34
N THR A 133 -5.65 79.09 -1.28
CA THR A 133 -5.42 77.70 -0.86
C THR A 133 -5.91 77.50 0.57
N CYS A 134 -5.87 76.27 1.08
CA CYS A 134 -6.25 75.99 2.47
C CYS A 134 -5.24 76.49 3.52
N ILE A 135 -4.08 76.98 3.09
CA ILE A 135 -3.02 77.50 3.98
C ILE A 135 -2.68 78.97 3.71
N ALA A 136 -3.26 79.58 2.67
CA ALA A 136 -2.99 80.96 2.29
C ALA A 136 -4.19 81.57 1.54
N LYS A 137 -4.48 82.84 1.83
CA LYS A 137 -5.45 83.66 1.09
C LYS A 137 -4.96 83.92 -0.35
N ALA A 138 -5.85 84.41 -1.22
CA ALA A 138 -5.43 84.85 -2.56
C ALA A 138 -4.58 86.11 -2.43
N VAL A 139 -3.55 86.25 -3.27
CA VAL A 139 -2.70 87.45 -3.32
C VAL A 139 -3.10 88.28 -4.53
N CYS A 140 -3.45 89.55 -4.29
CA CYS A 140 -3.84 90.46 -5.35
C CYS A 140 -2.65 90.73 -6.29
N THR A 141 -2.85 90.54 -7.60
CA THR A 141 -1.79 90.69 -8.61
C THR A 141 -1.33 92.14 -8.82
N VAL A 142 -2.07 93.11 -8.27
CA VAL A 142 -1.83 94.54 -8.45
C VAL A 142 -1.11 95.15 -7.25
N CYS A 143 -1.63 94.95 -6.02
CA CYS A 143 -1.05 95.52 -4.80
C CYS A 143 -0.18 94.54 -3.99
N GLY A 144 -0.23 93.24 -4.30
CA GLY A 144 0.51 92.20 -3.56
C GLY A 144 -0.06 91.86 -2.17
N GLY A 145 -1.20 92.45 -1.80
CA GLY A 145 -1.88 92.17 -0.54
C GLY A 145 -2.69 90.87 -0.56
N GLU A 146 -2.78 90.20 0.60
CA GLU A 146 -3.59 89.00 0.81
C GLU A 146 -5.07 89.37 1.03
N TYR A 147 -5.98 88.71 0.32
CA TYR A 147 -7.41 89.03 0.38
C TYR A 147 -8.31 87.80 0.24
N GLY A 148 -9.56 87.95 0.69
CA GLY A 148 -10.57 86.90 0.65
C GLY A 148 -10.40 85.85 1.75
N GLU A 149 -11.16 84.77 1.64
CA GLU A 149 -11.09 83.63 2.56
C GLU A 149 -10.13 82.55 2.02
N MET A 150 -9.58 81.73 2.91
CA MET A 150 -8.83 80.55 2.51
C MET A 150 -9.76 79.53 1.85
N ALA A 151 -9.23 78.79 0.88
CA ALA A 151 -10.01 77.75 0.23
C ALA A 151 -10.28 76.58 1.19
N ALA A 152 -11.41 75.91 1.03
CA ALA A 152 -11.71 74.69 1.78
C ALA A 152 -10.68 73.58 1.46
N HIS A 153 -10.50 72.66 2.41
CA HIS A 153 -9.68 71.47 2.18
C HIS A 153 -10.31 70.58 1.10
N SER A 154 -9.48 70.09 0.17
CA SER A 154 -9.90 69.10 -0.84
C SER A 154 -9.22 67.75 -0.56
N PHE A 155 -9.96 66.80 0.03
CA PHE A 155 -9.46 65.47 0.41
C PHE A 155 -9.47 64.47 -0.75
N THR A 156 -8.66 64.74 -1.77
CA THR A 156 -8.58 63.92 -2.98
C THR A 156 -7.31 63.08 -3.09
N ALA A 157 -6.28 63.37 -2.29
CA ALA A 157 -5.01 62.66 -2.36
C ALA A 157 -5.07 61.31 -1.66
N GLU A 158 -4.74 60.24 -2.39
CA GLU A 158 -4.71 58.86 -1.92
C GLU A 158 -3.26 58.43 -1.65
N LYS A 159 -2.84 58.46 -0.38
CA LYS A 159 -1.48 58.07 0.05
C LYS A 159 -1.57 56.96 1.10
N ALA A 160 -0.96 55.82 0.81
CA ALA A 160 -0.96 54.66 1.71
C ALA A 160 0.22 54.74 2.71
N GLU A 161 0.12 55.66 3.66
CA GLU A 161 1.13 55.92 4.69
C GLU A 161 0.54 55.70 6.09
N ALA A 162 1.39 55.36 7.07
CA ALA A 162 0.93 55.01 8.42
C ALA A 162 0.08 56.11 9.11
N GLN A 163 0.38 57.38 8.82
CA GLN A 163 -0.35 58.53 9.36
C GLN A 163 -1.81 58.66 8.85
N TYR A 164 -2.16 57.98 7.75
CA TYR A 164 -3.51 57.97 7.19
C TYR A 164 -4.22 56.62 7.37
N LEU A 165 -3.61 55.68 8.10
CA LEU A 165 -4.15 54.33 8.25
C LEU A 165 -5.40 54.34 9.15
N LYS A 166 -6.55 53.98 8.58
CA LYS A 166 -7.81 53.78 9.33
C LYS A 166 -7.88 52.37 9.92
N SER A 167 -7.56 51.37 9.10
CA SER A 167 -7.50 49.98 9.56
C SER A 167 -6.49 49.19 8.74
N ALA A 168 -5.66 48.39 9.42
CA ALA A 168 -4.73 47.49 8.78
C ALA A 168 -5.44 46.41 7.95
N ALA A 169 -4.72 45.80 7.01
CA ALA A 169 -5.22 44.66 6.25
C ALA A 169 -5.40 43.45 7.18
N THR A 170 -6.44 42.67 6.95
CA THR A 170 -6.71 41.39 7.64
C THR A 170 -6.53 40.24 6.65
N CYS A 171 -6.76 38.99 7.11
CA CYS A 171 -6.70 37.81 6.25
C CYS A 171 -7.65 37.93 5.02
N THR A 172 -8.79 38.61 5.17
CA THR A 172 -9.84 38.71 4.14
C THR A 172 -10.09 40.12 3.61
N LYS A 173 -9.64 41.16 4.31
CA LYS A 173 -9.89 42.57 3.94
C LYS A 173 -8.60 43.33 3.70
N LYS A 174 -8.61 44.21 2.70
CA LYS A 174 -7.53 45.16 2.43
C LYS A 174 -7.43 46.22 3.54
N ALA A 175 -6.28 46.87 3.63
CA ALA A 175 -6.12 48.03 4.50
C ALA A 175 -6.97 49.20 3.98
N VAL A 176 -7.52 49.97 4.92
CA VAL A 176 -8.32 51.17 4.65
C VAL A 176 -7.52 52.38 5.12
N TYR A 177 -7.43 53.39 4.28
CA TYR A 177 -6.74 54.65 4.56
C TYR A 177 -7.70 55.82 4.38
N TYR A 178 -7.53 56.87 5.19
CA TYR A 178 -8.17 58.16 4.98
C TYR A 178 -7.56 58.88 3.78
N LYS A 179 -8.38 59.64 3.05
CA LYS A 179 -7.86 60.56 2.03
C LYS A 179 -7.24 61.78 2.71
N SER A 180 -6.29 62.41 2.04
CA SER A 180 -5.59 63.59 2.56
C SER A 180 -5.81 64.81 1.67
N CYS A 181 -5.66 66.00 2.25
CA CYS A 181 -5.74 67.24 1.50
C CYS A 181 -4.58 67.32 0.51
N ALA A 182 -4.88 67.52 -0.77
CA ALA A 182 -3.86 67.59 -1.82
C ALA A 182 -2.84 68.73 -1.65
N VAL A 183 -3.20 69.77 -0.89
CA VAL A 183 -2.36 70.96 -0.69
C VAL A 183 -1.52 70.86 0.59
N CYS A 184 -2.14 70.59 1.74
CA CYS A 184 -1.47 70.64 3.04
C CYS A 184 -1.23 69.27 3.70
N GLY A 185 -1.77 68.17 3.13
CA GLY A 185 -1.59 66.82 3.66
C GLY A 185 -2.44 66.49 4.89
N LEU A 186 -3.34 67.38 5.33
CA LEU A 186 -4.28 67.10 6.44
C LEU A 186 -5.14 65.88 6.13
N SER A 187 -5.30 64.96 7.09
CA SER A 187 -6.19 63.80 6.97
C SER A 187 -7.66 64.23 6.95
N SER A 188 -8.51 63.50 6.22
CA SER A 188 -9.96 63.69 6.26
C SER A 188 -10.64 63.11 7.51
N GLU A 189 -9.90 62.36 8.34
CA GLU A 189 -10.41 61.73 9.55
C GLU A 189 -11.14 62.71 10.47
N GLY A 190 -12.40 62.42 10.82
CA GLY A 190 -13.20 63.24 11.72
C GLY A 190 -13.65 64.58 11.14
N THR A 191 -13.42 64.83 9.85
CA THR A 191 -13.92 66.02 9.15
C THR A 191 -15.32 65.77 8.56
N ALA A 192 -16.04 66.84 8.22
CA ALA A 192 -17.34 66.72 7.55
C ALA A 192 -17.24 66.03 6.18
N ASP A 193 -16.06 66.07 5.55
CA ASP A 193 -15.75 65.49 4.23
C ASP A 193 -14.88 64.23 4.36
N GLU A 194 -15.05 63.45 5.44
CA GLU A 194 -14.30 62.20 5.66
C GLU A 194 -14.46 61.25 4.47
N ALA A 195 -13.33 60.90 3.85
CA ALA A 195 -13.28 59.97 2.74
C ALA A 195 -12.19 58.93 2.95
N THR A 196 -12.38 57.72 2.42
CA THR A 196 -11.42 56.62 2.55
C THR A 196 -11.17 55.94 1.21
N PHE A 197 -10.07 55.21 1.11
CA PHE A 197 -9.75 54.35 -0.03
C PHE A 197 -9.06 53.07 0.46
N PHE A 198 -9.12 52.01 -0.37
CA PHE A 198 -8.44 50.75 -0.10
C PHE A 198 -7.06 50.73 -0.76
N SER A 199 -6.06 50.22 -0.05
CA SER A 199 -4.71 50.02 -0.62
C SER A 199 -4.12 48.68 -0.21
N GLY A 200 -3.33 48.08 -1.10
CA GLY A 200 -2.75 46.76 -0.94
C GLY A 200 -3.73 45.60 -1.18
N ASN A 201 -3.34 44.42 -0.71
CA ASN A 201 -4.14 43.19 -0.74
C ASN A 201 -4.50 42.74 0.68
N ALA A 202 -5.49 41.86 0.81
CA ALA A 202 -5.68 41.12 2.04
C ALA A 202 -4.44 40.24 2.31
N LEU A 203 -4.14 39.98 3.58
CA LEU A 203 -2.93 39.25 3.98
C LEU A 203 -2.99 37.74 3.70
N ASP A 204 -4.16 37.25 3.28
CA ASP A 204 -4.49 35.83 3.19
C ASP A 204 -4.32 35.12 4.55
N HIS A 205 -4.65 33.84 4.59
CA HIS A 205 -4.49 33.02 5.78
C HIS A 205 -3.07 32.46 5.88
N ASP A 206 -2.40 32.73 7.00
CA ASP A 206 -1.14 32.07 7.36
C ASP A 206 -1.47 30.86 8.21
N TRP A 207 -1.67 29.71 7.58
CA TRP A 207 -2.23 28.54 8.24
C TRP A 207 -1.25 27.83 9.19
N GLY A 208 -1.79 27.38 10.32
CA GLY A 208 -1.20 26.46 11.29
C GLY A 208 -0.90 25.07 10.73
N ASP A 209 -0.16 24.30 11.52
CA ASP A 209 -0.05 22.86 11.29
C ASP A 209 -1.41 22.20 11.53
N TRP A 210 -1.68 21.13 10.79
CA TRP A 210 -2.90 20.34 10.96
C TRP A 210 -2.82 19.48 12.21
N THR A 211 -3.85 19.57 13.06
CA THR A 211 -3.98 18.76 14.28
C THR A 211 -5.23 17.89 14.22
N GLN A 212 -5.10 16.61 14.55
CA GLN A 212 -6.25 15.70 14.57
C GLN A 212 -7.25 16.10 15.67
N ASN A 213 -8.54 16.03 15.35
CA ASN A 213 -9.63 16.29 16.27
C ASN A 213 -9.93 15.06 17.14
N SER A 214 -10.72 15.24 18.20
CA SER A 214 -11.05 14.18 19.16
C SER A 214 -11.97 13.08 18.60
N ASP A 215 -12.58 13.30 17.44
CA ASP A 215 -13.38 12.29 16.73
C ASP A 215 -12.49 11.24 16.03
N GLU A 216 -11.18 11.46 15.99
CA GLU A 216 -10.20 10.65 15.25
C GLU A 216 -10.46 10.55 13.74
N GLU A 217 -11.44 11.27 13.17
CA GLU A 217 -11.84 11.22 11.76
C GLU A 217 -11.49 12.50 11.01
N THR A 218 -11.41 13.62 11.71
CA THR A 218 -11.16 14.93 11.11
C THR A 218 -9.90 15.57 11.69
N HIS A 219 -9.32 16.53 10.97
CA HIS A 219 -8.25 17.38 11.47
C HIS A 219 -8.59 18.85 11.24
N THR A 220 -8.02 19.72 12.07
CA THR A 220 -8.25 21.16 11.99
C THR A 220 -6.92 21.89 11.95
N ARG A 221 -6.84 22.96 11.16
CA ARG A 221 -5.77 23.96 11.24
C ARG A 221 -6.36 25.33 11.50
N ILE A 222 -5.58 26.17 12.17
CA ILE A 222 -6.01 27.49 12.63
C ILE A 222 -5.07 28.53 12.02
N CYS A 223 -5.59 29.66 11.55
CA CYS A 223 -4.76 30.74 11.03
C CYS A 223 -3.91 31.35 12.16
N LYS A 224 -2.59 31.46 11.96
CA LYS A 224 -1.62 32.00 12.92
C LYS A 224 -1.74 33.52 13.08
N ARG A 225 -2.23 34.23 12.05
CA ARG A 225 -2.49 35.68 12.12
C ARG A 225 -3.76 36.03 12.89
N ASP A 226 -4.75 35.15 12.81
CA ASP A 226 -6.08 35.39 13.35
C ASP A 226 -6.74 34.04 13.71
N THR A 227 -6.79 33.74 14.99
CA THR A 227 -7.27 32.46 15.53
C THR A 227 -8.78 32.26 15.33
N SER A 228 -9.51 33.26 14.83
CA SER A 228 -10.94 33.12 14.52
C SER A 228 -11.19 32.32 13.24
N HIS A 229 -10.19 32.19 12.36
CA HIS A 229 -10.28 31.40 11.14
C HIS A 229 -9.77 29.98 11.38
N THR A 230 -10.65 29.02 11.13
CA THR A 230 -10.37 27.59 11.25
C THR A 230 -10.78 26.89 9.97
N GLU A 231 -10.04 25.84 9.62
CA GLU A 231 -10.34 24.97 8.49
C GLU A 231 -10.29 23.54 9.00
N THR A 232 -11.35 22.78 8.72
CA THR A 232 -11.49 21.39 9.14
C THR A 232 -11.73 20.53 7.93
N GLU A 233 -10.95 19.47 7.81
CA GLU A 233 -11.05 18.48 6.74
C GLU A 233 -11.06 17.07 7.32
N ASN A 234 -11.55 16.13 6.52
CA ASN A 234 -11.53 14.71 6.88
C ASN A 234 -10.09 14.17 6.73
N CYS A 235 -9.67 13.33 7.67
CA CYS A 235 -8.44 12.58 7.52
C CYS A 235 -8.53 11.66 6.28
N HIS A 236 -7.49 11.69 5.46
CA HIS A 236 -7.40 10.88 4.25
C HIS A 236 -5.98 10.33 4.05
N GLY A 237 -5.87 9.37 3.13
CA GLY A 237 -4.60 8.73 2.76
C GLY A 237 -4.21 7.57 3.68
N GLY A 238 -3.07 6.95 3.38
CA GLY A 238 -2.62 5.76 4.11
C GLY A 238 -3.45 4.50 3.83
N THR A 239 -3.01 3.38 4.39
CA THR A 239 -3.69 2.07 4.24
C THR A 239 -3.74 1.40 5.59
N ALA A 240 -4.95 1.09 6.07
CA ALA A 240 -5.15 0.34 7.29
C ALA A 240 -4.77 -1.14 7.10
N THR A 241 -4.41 -1.81 8.19
CA THR A 241 -4.18 -3.26 8.24
C THR A 241 -4.98 -3.85 9.40
N CYS A 242 -4.95 -5.18 9.56
CA CYS A 242 -5.54 -5.81 10.74
C CYS A 242 -4.79 -5.55 12.05
N THR A 243 -3.61 -4.92 12.00
CA THR A 243 -2.81 -4.62 13.20
C THR A 243 -2.69 -3.13 13.50
N ALA A 244 -2.83 -2.28 12.49
CA ALA A 244 -2.67 -0.83 12.57
C ALA A 244 -3.78 -0.09 11.80
N LYS A 245 -4.20 1.06 12.33
CA LYS A 245 -5.11 1.99 11.66
C LYS A 245 -4.42 2.64 10.46
N ALA A 246 -5.17 3.28 9.57
CA ALA A 246 -4.58 4.11 8.53
C ALA A 246 -3.93 5.35 9.16
N VAL A 247 -2.86 5.87 8.56
CA VAL A 247 -2.19 7.10 9.02
C VAL A 247 -2.49 8.21 8.03
N CYS A 248 -3.04 9.32 8.51
CA CYS A 248 -3.40 10.45 7.66
C CYS A 248 -2.14 11.06 7.02
N GLU A 249 -2.19 11.29 5.71
CA GLU A 249 -1.04 11.86 4.97
C GLU A 249 -0.75 13.31 5.35
N VAL A 250 -1.72 14.01 5.93
CA VAL A 250 -1.62 15.43 6.25
C VAL A 250 -1.19 15.63 7.71
N CYS A 251 -2.03 15.23 8.68
CA CYS A 251 -1.75 15.45 10.11
C CYS A 251 -0.86 14.37 10.75
N LYS A 252 -0.56 13.28 10.03
CA LYS A 252 0.28 12.15 10.49
C LYS A 252 -0.26 11.35 11.68
N SER A 253 -1.50 11.59 12.09
CA SER A 253 -2.16 10.79 13.11
C SER A 253 -2.85 9.54 12.54
N GLU A 254 -3.05 8.53 13.39
CA GLU A 254 -3.83 7.33 13.08
C GLU A 254 -5.33 7.62 13.06
N TYR A 255 -6.07 7.10 12.08
CA TYR A 255 -7.50 7.34 11.91
C TYR A 255 -8.24 6.12 11.37
N GLY A 256 -9.57 6.10 11.56
CA GLY A 256 -10.46 5.03 11.11
C GLY A 256 -10.30 3.72 11.87
N GLU A 257 -10.86 2.64 11.32
CA GLU A 257 -10.80 1.30 11.89
C GLU A 257 -9.72 0.43 11.26
N LYS A 258 -9.26 -0.58 12.01
CA LYS A 258 -8.38 -1.63 11.48
C LYS A 258 -9.18 -2.51 10.52
N LEU A 259 -8.51 -3.04 9.50
CA LEU A 259 -9.16 -4.00 8.60
C LEU A 259 -9.44 -5.31 9.33
N PRO A 260 -10.50 -6.05 8.94
CA PRO A 260 -10.73 -7.38 9.45
C PRO A 260 -9.58 -8.32 9.07
N HIS A 261 -9.40 -9.39 9.84
CA HIS A 261 -8.42 -10.42 9.52
C HIS A 261 -8.88 -11.22 8.28
N ASP A 262 -7.97 -11.40 7.32
CA ASP A 262 -8.19 -12.27 6.16
C ASP A 262 -7.53 -13.65 6.36
N PHE A 263 -8.31 -14.65 6.80
CA PHE A 263 -7.83 -15.99 7.12
C PHE A 263 -7.69 -16.90 5.89
N THR A 264 -6.87 -16.49 4.92
CA THR A 264 -6.66 -17.21 3.66
C THR A 264 -5.34 -17.99 3.61
N ALA A 265 -4.39 -17.72 4.50
CA ALA A 265 -3.07 -18.35 4.45
C ALA A 265 -3.10 -19.80 4.96
N GLU A 266 -2.57 -20.71 4.13
CA GLU A 266 -2.47 -22.15 4.41
C GLU A 266 -1.02 -22.52 4.74
N THR A 267 -0.67 -22.45 6.01
CA THR A 267 0.69 -22.71 6.52
C THR A 267 0.74 -23.94 7.40
N VAL A 268 1.63 -24.89 7.06
CA VAL A 268 1.83 -26.13 7.83
C VAL A 268 2.84 -25.87 8.95
N ASP A 269 2.33 -25.42 10.11
CA ASP A 269 3.12 -25.15 11.32
C ASP A 269 2.39 -25.74 12.54
N ALA A 270 3.16 -26.20 13.54
CA ALA A 270 2.62 -26.80 14.76
C ALA A 270 1.65 -25.87 15.51
N LYS A 271 1.84 -24.54 15.44
CA LYS A 271 0.95 -23.57 16.10
C LYS A 271 -0.44 -23.46 15.46
N TYR A 272 -0.63 -23.98 14.25
CA TYR A 272 -1.92 -24.00 13.55
C TYR A 272 -2.52 -25.41 13.49
N LEU A 273 -1.90 -26.40 14.13
CA LEU A 273 -2.36 -27.78 14.08
C LEU A 273 -3.66 -27.92 14.88
N LYS A 274 -4.76 -28.23 14.18
CA LYS A 274 -6.05 -28.58 14.82
C LYS A 274 -6.07 -30.05 15.22
N SER A 275 -5.63 -30.92 14.32
CA SER A 275 -5.56 -32.36 14.57
C SER A 275 -4.46 -33.02 13.75
N ALA A 276 -3.64 -33.85 14.40
CA ALA A 276 -2.61 -34.63 13.72
C ALA A 276 -3.22 -35.62 12.71
N ALA A 277 -2.42 -36.06 11.73
CA ALA A 277 -2.82 -37.10 10.80
C ALA A 277 -3.06 -38.43 11.55
N THR A 278 -3.98 -39.23 11.05
CA THR A 278 -4.29 -40.56 11.56
C THR A 278 -4.01 -41.61 10.49
N CYS A 279 -4.23 -42.90 10.78
CA CYS A 279 -4.08 -43.98 9.79
C CYS A 279 -5.04 -43.83 8.59
N THR A 280 -6.16 -43.13 8.77
CA THR A 280 -7.22 -42.99 7.76
C THR A 280 -7.46 -41.55 7.31
N GLY A 281 -7.02 -40.56 8.09
CA GLY A 281 -7.26 -39.13 7.84
C GLY A 281 -5.96 -38.34 7.75
N LYS A 282 -5.96 -37.31 6.89
CA LYS A 282 -4.88 -36.31 6.83
C LYS A 282 -4.90 -35.42 8.07
N ALA A 283 -3.79 -34.73 8.33
CA ALA A 283 -3.75 -33.70 9.36
C ALA A 283 -4.62 -32.50 8.95
N ILE A 284 -5.24 -31.86 9.94
CA ILE A 284 -6.10 -30.68 9.78
C ILE A 284 -5.41 -29.51 10.46
N TYR A 285 -5.29 -28.40 9.74
CA TYR A 285 -4.71 -27.15 10.23
C TYR A 285 -5.74 -26.03 10.13
N TYR A 286 -5.69 -25.09 11.07
CA TYR A 286 -6.41 -23.83 10.95
C TYR A 286 -5.74 -22.94 9.90
N LYS A 287 -6.54 -22.16 9.18
CA LYS A 287 -6.00 -21.09 8.32
C LYS A 287 -5.50 -19.96 9.20
N SER A 288 -4.57 -19.17 8.67
CA SER A 288 -4.03 -18.00 9.37
C SER A 288 -4.26 -16.72 8.59
N CYS A 289 -4.23 -15.60 9.29
CA CYS A 289 -4.36 -14.29 8.69
C CYS A 289 -3.15 -14.03 7.79
N ALA A 290 -3.37 -13.76 6.50
CA ALA A 290 -2.29 -13.56 5.53
C ALA A 290 -1.37 -12.37 5.88
N VAL A 291 -1.87 -11.42 6.67
CA VAL A 291 -1.14 -10.20 7.04
C VAL A 291 -0.35 -10.36 8.34
N CYS A 292 -0.96 -10.90 9.41
CA CYS A 292 -0.34 -10.94 10.73
C CYS A 292 -0.06 -12.35 11.28
N GLY A 293 -0.50 -13.40 10.59
CA GLY A 293 -0.31 -14.79 11.00
C GLY A 293 -1.16 -15.22 12.21
N LEU A 294 -2.16 -14.45 12.62
CA LEU A 294 -3.13 -14.87 13.64
C LEU A 294 -3.87 -16.13 13.17
N SER A 295 -4.04 -17.13 14.03
CA SER A 295 -4.84 -18.33 13.71
C SER A 295 -6.33 -17.97 13.62
N SER A 296 -7.07 -18.65 12.74
CA SER A 296 -8.53 -18.53 12.68
C SER A 296 -9.24 -19.29 13.81
N GLU A 297 -8.52 -20.07 14.62
CA GLU A 297 -9.07 -20.87 15.73
C GLU A 297 -9.88 -20.01 16.71
N GLY A 298 -11.13 -20.40 16.94
CA GLY A 298 -12.02 -19.70 17.89
C GLY A 298 -12.49 -18.31 17.42
N THR A 299 -12.23 -17.94 16.17
CA THR A 299 -12.73 -16.70 15.56
C THR A 299 -14.08 -16.94 14.87
N ALA A 300 -14.82 -15.86 14.59
CA ALA A 300 -16.09 -15.96 13.85
C ALA A 300 -15.91 -16.53 12.42
N ASP A 301 -14.71 -16.36 11.85
CA ASP A 301 -14.32 -16.80 10.51
C ASP A 301 -13.40 -18.02 10.56
N GLU A 302 -13.58 -18.91 11.54
CA GLU A 302 -12.77 -20.12 11.69
C GLU A 302 -12.79 -20.96 10.40
N ALA A 303 -11.60 -21.19 9.83
CA ALA A 303 -11.42 -21.98 8.62
C ALA A 303 -10.30 -23.01 8.80
N THR A 304 -10.40 -24.13 8.10
CA THR A 304 -9.38 -25.21 8.17
C THR A 304 -9.02 -25.71 6.79
N PHE A 305 -7.87 -26.37 6.68
CA PHE A 305 -7.41 -27.05 5.47
C PHE A 305 -6.70 -28.37 5.82
N PHE A 306 -6.69 -29.32 4.87
CA PHE A 306 -6.00 -30.60 5.02
C PHE A 306 -4.59 -30.52 4.45
N SER A 307 -3.62 -31.11 5.14
CA SER A 307 -2.24 -31.20 4.63
C SER A 307 -1.58 -32.54 4.94
N GLY A 308 -0.71 -32.98 4.03
CA GLY A 308 -0.03 -34.27 4.08
C GLY A 308 -0.90 -35.46 3.65
N ASN A 309 -0.44 -36.65 4.01
CA ASN A 309 -1.12 -37.93 3.77
C ASN A 309 -1.52 -38.58 5.11
N ALA A 310 -2.45 -39.53 5.06
CA ALA A 310 -2.70 -40.41 6.20
C ALA A 310 -1.45 -41.25 6.50
N LEU A 311 -1.24 -41.62 7.76
CA LEU A 311 -0.03 -42.30 8.23
C LEU A 311 0.03 -43.80 7.86
N ASP A 312 -0.97 -44.28 7.13
CA ASP A 312 -1.20 -45.68 6.83
C ASP A 312 -1.38 -46.55 8.09
N HIS A 313 -1.79 -47.80 7.92
CA HIS A 313 -1.99 -48.70 9.06
C HIS A 313 -0.68 -49.38 9.47
N ASN A 314 -0.33 -49.27 10.77
CA ASN A 314 0.71 -50.11 11.35
C ASN A 314 0.08 -51.40 11.87
N TRP A 315 0.18 -52.47 11.08
CA TRP A 315 -0.50 -53.73 11.35
C TRP A 315 0.24 -54.58 12.39
N GLY A 316 -0.51 -55.13 13.36
CA GLY A 316 -0.03 -56.13 14.29
C GLY A 316 0.13 -57.51 13.65
N ALA A 317 0.55 -58.48 14.47
CA ALA A 317 0.64 -59.88 14.05
C ALA A 317 -0.74 -60.45 13.73
N TRP A 318 -0.79 -61.42 12.80
CA TRP A 318 -1.98 -62.20 12.51
C TRP A 318 -2.28 -63.17 13.65
N THR A 319 -3.54 -63.24 14.06
CA THR A 319 -4.03 -64.16 15.10
C THR A 319 -5.18 -64.99 14.55
N SER A 320 -5.16 -66.31 14.77
CA SER A 320 -6.26 -67.20 14.36
C SER A 320 -7.56 -66.87 15.08
N ASN A 321 -8.68 -66.97 14.37
CA ASN A 321 -10.03 -66.86 14.92
C ASN A 321 -10.65 -68.23 15.22
N GLU A 322 -9.93 -69.33 14.99
CA GLU A 322 -10.38 -70.72 15.20
C GLU A 322 -11.58 -71.18 14.33
N ASP A 323 -12.03 -70.34 13.39
CA ASP A 323 -13.15 -70.62 12.48
C ASP A 323 -12.71 -70.81 11.01
N GLY A 324 -11.40 -70.96 10.78
CA GLY A 324 -10.80 -71.00 9.45
C GLY A 324 -10.36 -69.63 8.92
N THR A 325 -10.48 -68.57 9.72
CA THR A 325 -9.96 -67.24 9.40
C THR A 325 -8.92 -66.77 10.42
N HIS A 326 -8.16 -65.72 10.08
CA HIS A 326 -7.30 -65.00 11.00
C HIS A 326 -7.53 -63.49 10.88
N THR A 327 -7.27 -62.78 11.98
CA THR A 327 -7.44 -61.33 12.07
C THR A 327 -6.12 -60.67 12.44
N ARG A 328 -5.86 -59.49 11.89
CA ARG A 328 -4.86 -58.57 12.43
C ARG A 328 -5.48 -57.19 12.63
N THR A 329 -5.01 -56.50 13.65
CA THR A 329 -5.49 -55.15 13.99
C THR A 329 -4.35 -54.14 13.90
N CYS A 330 -4.70 -52.91 13.55
CA CYS A 330 -3.79 -51.78 13.57
C CYS A 330 -3.40 -51.50 15.02
N THR A 331 -2.10 -51.38 15.30
CA THR A 331 -1.58 -51.18 16.66
C THR A 331 -1.52 -49.69 17.05
N VAL A 332 -1.98 -48.79 16.19
CA VAL A 332 -2.04 -47.35 16.50
C VAL A 332 -3.23 -47.09 17.42
N ASP A 333 -2.95 -46.52 18.59
CA ASP A 333 -3.96 -46.19 19.61
C ASP A 333 -5.11 -45.34 19.01
N GLY A 334 -6.35 -45.81 19.20
CA GLY A 334 -7.55 -45.15 18.70
C GLY A 334 -7.95 -45.47 17.25
N CYS A 335 -7.22 -46.33 16.53
CA CYS A 335 -7.57 -46.76 15.18
C CYS A 335 -8.70 -47.82 15.19
N SER A 336 -9.95 -47.40 15.05
CA SER A 336 -11.13 -48.29 15.06
C SER A 336 -11.44 -48.96 13.71
N ALA A 337 -10.94 -48.42 12.61
CA ALA A 337 -11.16 -48.95 11.26
C ALA A 337 -10.13 -50.01 10.84
N GLY A 338 -9.00 -50.11 11.55
CA GLY A 338 -7.87 -50.95 11.17
C GLY A 338 -8.02 -52.39 11.63
N THR A 339 -9.02 -53.12 11.15
CA THR A 339 -9.13 -54.58 11.34
C THR A 339 -9.21 -55.25 9.99
N GLN A 340 -8.35 -56.23 9.75
CA GLN A 340 -8.38 -57.07 8.55
C GLN A 340 -8.60 -58.52 8.95
N THR A 341 -9.53 -59.18 8.26
CA THR A 341 -9.80 -60.60 8.43
C THR A 341 -9.63 -61.27 7.08
N GLU A 342 -8.80 -62.31 7.05
CA GLU A 342 -8.52 -63.10 5.86
C GLU A 342 -8.68 -64.58 6.19
N ASN A 343 -8.90 -65.40 5.16
CA ASN A 343 -9.02 -66.84 5.33
C ASN A 343 -7.64 -67.44 5.60
N CYS A 344 -7.58 -68.47 6.45
CA CYS A 344 -6.39 -69.27 6.59
C CYS A 344 -6.08 -69.98 5.27
N ILE A 345 -4.83 -69.87 4.82
CA ILE A 345 -4.32 -70.52 3.61
C ILE A 345 -3.32 -71.59 4.03
N ASP A 346 -3.45 -72.78 3.46
CA ASP A 346 -2.50 -73.89 3.59
C ASP A 346 -2.09 -74.33 2.17
N ALA A 347 -1.25 -73.52 1.54
CA ALA A 347 -0.78 -73.77 0.19
C ALA A 347 0.24 -74.92 0.16
N ASN A 348 0.99 -75.10 1.24
CA ASN A 348 2.03 -76.11 1.36
C ASN A 348 1.48 -77.50 1.76
N LYS A 349 0.21 -77.57 2.19
CA LYS A 349 -0.53 -78.76 2.63
C LYS A 349 0.08 -79.44 3.86
N ASP A 350 0.54 -78.68 4.85
CA ASP A 350 1.09 -79.23 6.10
C ASP A 350 0.11 -79.18 7.28
N HIS A 351 -1.15 -78.85 7.00
CA HIS A 351 -2.24 -78.64 7.94
C HIS A 351 -2.12 -77.38 8.81
N LYS A 352 -1.20 -76.46 8.49
CA LYS A 352 -1.06 -75.20 9.20
C LYS A 352 -1.32 -74.03 8.28
N CYS A 353 -1.80 -72.95 8.86
CA CYS A 353 -1.94 -71.71 8.12
C CYS A 353 -0.55 -71.11 7.83
N ASP A 354 -0.23 -70.90 6.56
CA ASP A 354 1.03 -70.28 6.11
C ASP A 354 1.22 -68.83 6.61
N ILE A 355 0.17 -68.21 7.17
CA ILE A 355 0.16 -66.80 7.58
C ILE A 355 0.24 -66.64 9.10
N CYS A 356 -0.49 -67.46 9.87
CA CYS A 356 -0.58 -67.35 11.33
C CYS A 356 -0.15 -68.62 12.08
N ASP A 357 0.38 -69.62 11.38
CA ASP A 357 0.87 -70.92 11.89
C ASP A 357 -0.16 -71.77 12.65
N TYR A 358 -1.42 -71.35 12.69
CA TYR A 358 -2.49 -72.08 13.35
C TYR A 358 -2.75 -73.41 12.65
N ILE A 359 -2.94 -74.47 13.43
CA ILE A 359 -3.23 -75.82 12.93
C ILE A 359 -4.69 -75.82 12.44
N ILE A 360 -4.88 -75.84 11.11
CA ILE A 360 -6.20 -75.77 10.46
C ILE A 360 -6.95 -77.10 10.58
N SER A 361 -6.21 -78.21 10.53
CA SER A 361 -6.80 -79.54 10.59
C SER A 361 -5.82 -80.55 11.16
N GLU A 362 -6.33 -81.71 11.56
CA GLU A 362 -5.48 -82.86 11.92
C GLU A 362 -5.33 -83.80 10.72
N CYS A 363 -4.32 -84.65 10.76
CA CYS A 363 -4.15 -85.66 9.71
C CYS A 363 -5.24 -86.74 9.81
N ALA A 364 -5.99 -86.94 8.72
CA ALA A 364 -6.95 -88.03 8.55
C ALA A 364 -6.50 -89.01 7.45
N ASP A 365 -6.85 -90.29 7.62
CA ASP A 365 -6.60 -91.41 6.69
C ASP A 365 -7.93 -92.15 6.49
N ASP A 366 -8.86 -91.47 5.82
CA ASP A 366 -10.21 -91.96 5.54
C ASP A 366 -10.17 -93.07 4.48
N ASN A 367 -9.22 -93.00 3.54
CA ASN A 367 -9.04 -94.00 2.49
C ASN A 367 -8.32 -95.29 2.98
N LYS A 368 -7.79 -95.26 4.21
CA LYS A 368 -7.09 -96.36 4.90
C LYS A 368 -5.82 -96.83 4.19
N ASP A 369 -5.07 -95.98 3.51
CA ASP A 369 -3.82 -96.32 2.84
C ASP A 369 -2.57 -96.06 3.72
N HIS A 370 -2.78 -95.74 5.00
CA HIS A 370 -1.76 -95.38 5.99
C HIS A 370 -1.08 -94.03 5.72
N LYS A 371 -1.64 -93.19 4.84
CA LYS A 371 -1.17 -91.83 4.57
C LYS A 371 -2.28 -90.85 4.85
N CYS A 372 -1.90 -89.64 5.23
CA CYS A 372 -2.88 -88.58 5.36
C CYS A 372 -3.45 -88.23 3.99
N ASP A 373 -4.77 -88.20 3.86
CA ASP A 373 -5.45 -87.87 2.60
C ASP A 373 -5.18 -86.44 2.13
N TYR A 374 -4.86 -85.54 3.05
CA TYR A 374 -4.63 -84.13 2.76
C TYR A 374 -3.14 -83.82 2.50
N CYS A 375 -2.25 -84.17 3.43
CA CYS A 375 -0.81 -83.87 3.32
C CYS A 375 0.06 -85.00 2.76
N GLY A 376 -0.47 -86.21 2.60
CA GLY A 376 0.26 -87.39 2.11
C GLY A 376 1.29 -87.96 3.09
N LYS A 377 1.43 -87.39 4.30
CA LYS A 377 2.35 -87.90 5.34
C LYS A 377 1.94 -89.29 5.78
N LYS A 378 2.90 -90.21 5.86
CA LYS A 378 2.67 -91.56 6.42
C LYS A 378 2.28 -91.46 7.89
N LEU A 379 1.11 -92.00 8.25
CA LEU A 379 0.57 -91.93 9.62
C LEU A 379 0.90 -93.17 10.44
N THR A 380 0.78 -94.36 9.86
CA THR A 380 0.99 -95.62 10.58
C THR A 380 1.72 -96.65 9.71
N GLU A 381 2.26 -97.70 10.35
CA GLU A 381 2.84 -98.86 9.67
C GLU A 381 1.77 -99.96 9.49
N HIS A 382 1.94 -100.83 8.49
CA HIS A 382 1.06 -101.98 8.32
C HIS A 382 1.20 -102.97 9.49
N THR A 383 0.07 -103.38 10.06
CA THR A 383 -0.01 -104.38 11.13
C THR A 383 -1.10 -105.41 10.82
N GLY A 384 -1.03 -106.60 11.46
CA GLY A 384 -2.00 -107.69 11.30
C GLY A 384 -1.72 -108.67 10.16
N GLY A 385 -2.40 -109.82 10.16
CA GLY A 385 -2.21 -110.91 9.18
C GLY A 385 -0.99 -111.82 9.43
N LYS A 386 -1.08 -113.08 9.00
CA LYS A 386 0.01 -114.08 9.09
C LYS A 386 0.47 -114.48 7.70
N ALA A 387 1.75 -114.29 7.37
CA ALA A 387 2.32 -114.74 6.11
C ALA A 387 2.34 -116.28 6.02
N THR A 388 2.22 -116.81 4.81
CA THR A 388 2.33 -118.23 4.49
C THR A 388 3.52 -118.48 3.56
N CYS A 389 3.78 -119.74 3.21
CA CYS A 389 4.82 -120.09 2.24
C CYS A 389 4.55 -119.60 0.80
N LYS A 390 3.38 -118.99 0.54
CA LYS A 390 2.98 -118.47 -0.79
C LYS A 390 2.48 -117.03 -0.74
N ASP A 391 1.74 -116.65 0.30
CA ASP A 391 1.08 -115.36 0.40
C ASP A 391 1.71 -114.52 1.53
N LYS A 392 1.92 -113.23 1.27
CA LYS A 392 2.42 -112.27 2.26
C LYS A 392 1.37 -111.98 3.33
N ALA A 393 1.77 -111.41 4.47
CA ALA A 393 0.80 -110.96 5.46
C ALA A 393 -0.09 -109.87 4.83
N LYS A 394 -1.40 -109.96 5.04
CA LYS A 394 -2.35 -108.91 4.62
C LYS A 394 -2.63 -107.99 5.79
N CYS A 395 -2.44 -106.69 5.60
CA CYS A 395 -2.70 -105.70 6.64
C CYS A 395 -4.19 -105.70 6.99
N GLU A 396 -4.52 -105.73 8.28
CA GLU A 396 -5.91 -105.76 8.75
C GLU A 396 -6.63 -104.42 8.51
N VAL A 397 -5.88 -103.32 8.38
CA VAL A 397 -6.44 -101.98 8.18
C VAL A 397 -6.75 -101.70 6.72
N CYS A 398 -5.79 -101.94 5.81
CA CYS A 398 -5.91 -101.58 4.39
C CYS A 398 -6.10 -102.77 3.43
N GLY A 399 -5.90 -104.01 3.90
CA GLY A 399 -5.99 -105.22 3.07
C GLY A 399 -4.80 -105.46 2.13
N ALA A 400 -3.84 -104.54 2.05
CA ALA A 400 -2.65 -104.69 1.21
C ALA A 400 -1.70 -105.78 1.73
N GLU A 401 -1.02 -106.46 0.81
CA GLU A 401 0.00 -107.45 1.11
C GLU A 401 1.32 -106.77 1.48
N TYR A 402 1.89 -107.13 2.64
CA TYR A 402 3.10 -106.54 3.18
C TYR A 402 3.98 -107.59 3.89
N GLY A 403 5.25 -107.24 4.09
CA GLY A 403 6.25 -108.15 4.68
C GLY A 403 6.78 -109.22 3.72
N GLU A 404 7.51 -110.18 4.29
CA GLU A 404 8.11 -111.32 3.58
C GLU A 404 7.25 -112.60 3.74
N LEU A 405 7.44 -113.58 2.84
CA LEU A 405 6.76 -114.88 2.93
C LEU A 405 7.32 -115.71 4.09
N ASP A 406 6.45 -116.52 4.72
CA ASP A 406 6.87 -117.45 5.78
C ASP A 406 7.09 -118.85 5.17
N ALA A 407 8.34 -119.12 4.81
CA ALA A 407 8.74 -120.38 4.18
C ALA A 407 8.48 -121.64 5.01
N LYS A 408 8.19 -121.52 6.31
CA LYS A 408 7.95 -122.67 7.21
C LYS A 408 6.48 -122.96 7.46
N ASN A 409 5.59 -122.09 6.97
CA ASN A 409 4.16 -122.18 7.27
C ASN A 409 3.43 -122.98 6.17
N HIS A 410 3.45 -124.31 6.30
CA HIS A 410 2.79 -125.27 5.41
C HIS A 410 1.51 -125.83 6.06
N THR A 411 0.40 -125.08 6.01
CA THR A 411 -0.84 -125.46 6.70
C THR A 411 -1.60 -126.64 6.09
N ASN A 412 -1.34 -126.98 4.81
CA ASN A 412 -2.10 -127.98 4.04
C ASN A 412 -1.20 -129.03 3.36
N LEU A 413 -0.39 -129.76 4.14
CA LEU A 413 0.40 -130.90 3.65
C LEU A 413 -0.50 -132.13 3.45
N LYS A 414 -0.49 -132.71 2.25
CA LYS A 414 -1.20 -133.97 1.94
C LYS A 414 -0.34 -135.16 2.31
N HIS A 415 -0.85 -136.04 3.16
CA HIS A 415 -0.16 -137.26 3.60
C HIS A 415 -0.36 -138.42 2.63
N PHE A 416 0.71 -139.17 2.37
CA PHE A 416 0.72 -140.36 1.55
C PHE A 416 1.37 -141.51 2.36
N PRO A 417 0.61 -142.56 2.72
CA PRO A 417 1.13 -143.67 3.51
C PRO A 417 2.09 -144.55 2.68
N ALA A 418 2.97 -145.27 3.38
CA ALA A 418 3.90 -146.20 2.74
C ALA A 418 3.16 -147.41 2.13
N THR A 419 3.55 -147.80 0.92
CA THR A 419 3.05 -149.00 0.24
C THR A 419 4.22 -149.94 -0.07
N ALA A 420 4.13 -151.21 0.32
CA ALA A 420 5.20 -152.17 0.09
C ALA A 420 5.34 -152.54 -1.40
N ALA A 421 6.57 -152.66 -1.89
CA ALA A 421 6.84 -153.09 -3.26
C ALA A 421 6.57 -154.59 -3.43
N THR A 422 5.98 -154.97 -4.56
CA THR A 422 5.73 -156.37 -4.93
C THR A 422 6.63 -156.80 -6.10
N LYS A 423 6.59 -158.08 -6.50
CA LYS A 423 7.30 -158.55 -7.70
C LYS A 423 6.85 -157.83 -8.99
N THR A 424 5.64 -157.24 -9.02
CA THR A 424 5.06 -156.62 -10.23
C THR A 424 4.78 -155.12 -10.13
N THR A 425 4.75 -154.52 -8.93
CA THR A 425 4.54 -153.06 -8.70
C THR A 425 5.55 -152.45 -7.74
N GLU A 426 6.00 -151.22 -8.03
CA GLU A 426 6.84 -150.44 -7.12
C GLU A 426 6.04 -150.00 -5.90
N GLY A 427 6.71 -149.92 -4.76
CA GLY A 427 6.16 -149.37 -3.51
C GLY A 427 6.54 -147.90 -3.33
N ASN A 428 6.16 -147.32 -2.20
CA ASN A 428 6.59 -145.99 -1.78
C ASN A 428 6.84 -145.96 -0.26
N ILE A 429 7.76 -145.11 0.19
CA ILE A 429 7.85 -144.75 1.62
C ILE A 429 6.70 -143.81 2.00
N GLU A 430 6.50 -143.61 3.28
CA GLU A 430 5.56 -142.60 3.78
C GLU A 430 6.11 -141.19 3.52
N TYR A 431 5.27 -140.29 3.00
CA TYR A 431 5.67 -138.90 2.73
C TYR A 431 4.47 -137.93 2.80
N TRP A 432 4.78 -136.64 2.90
CA TRP A 432 3.83 -135.54 2.80
C TRP A 432 4.16 -134.68 1.58
N TYR A 433 3.15 -134.20 0.87
CA TYR A 433 3.31 -133.35 -0.30
C TYR A 433 2.58 -132.03 -0.09
N CYS A 434 3.27 -130.92 -0.30
CA CYS A 434 2.66 -129.59 -0.26
C CYS A 434 2.27 -129.18 -1.68
N GLU A 435 0.97 -129.10 -1.96
CA GLU A 435 0.48 -128.57 -3.24
C GLU A 435 0.85 -127.10 -3.46
N GLY A 436 1.00 -126.33 -2.38
CA GLY A 436 1.30 -124.90 -2.44
C GLY A 436 2.69 -124.58 -3.00
N CYS A 437 3.71 -125.35 -2.60
CA CYS A 437 5.09 -125.15 -3.07
C CYS A 437 5.63 -126.29 -3.95
N GLY A 438 4.85 -127.35 -4.18
CA GLY A 438 5.21 -128.49 -5.04
C GLY A 438 6.29 -129.41 -4.47
N LYS A 439 6.60 -129.28 -3.16
CA LYS A 439 7.68 -130.01 -2.49
C LYS A 439 7.16 -131.23 -1.72
N TYR A 440 8.05 -132.21 -1.55
CA TYR A 440 7.80 -133.45 -0.82
C TYR A 440 8.56 -133.40 0.51
N PHE A 441 7.99 -133.95 1.56
CA PHE A 441 8.52 -133.90 2.92
C PHE A 441 8.42 -135.28 3.57
N SER A 442 9.40 -135.59 4.42
CA SER A 442 9.42 -136.84 5.19
C SER A 442 8.69 -136.74 6.53
N ASP A 443 8.22 -135.55 6.89
CA ASP A 443 7.57 -135.25 8.16
C ASP A 443 6.26 -134.47 7.96
N LYS A 444 5.33 -134.66 8.89
CA LYS A 444 4.03 -133.98 8.91
C LYS A 444 4.12 -132.45 9.03
N ASP A 445 5.24 -131.92 9.55
CA ASP A 445 5.43 -130.49 9.79
C ASP A 445 6.07 -129.78 8.58
N GLY A 446 6.40 -130.51 7.51
CA GLY A 446 6.95 -129.95 6.27
C GLY A 446 8.33 -129.33 6.43
N THR A 447 9.12 -129.80 7.41
CA THR A 447 10.42 -129.22 7.75
C THR A 447 11.59 -129.94 7.08
N LYS A 448 11.41 -131.22 6.70
CA LYS A 448 12.43 -132.07 6.08
C LYS A 448 12.03 -132.41 4.65
N GLU A 449 12.41 -131.52 3.74
CA GLU A 449 12.19 -131.70 2.30
C GLU A 449 12.96 -132.91 1.78
N ILE A 450 12.27 -133.74 0.98
CA ILE A 450 12.82 -134.91 0.28
C ILE A 450 12.52 -134.76 -1.22
N LYS A 451 13.26 -135.50 -2.07
CA LYS A 451 12.96 -135.49 -3.51
C LYS A 451 11.85 -136.50 -3.81
N LYS A 452 11.05 -136.22 -4.84
CA LYS A 452 10.01 -137.15 -5.32
C LYS A 452 10.58 -138.54 -5.66
N ALA A 453 11.80 -138.62 -6.17
CA ALA A 453 12.43 -139.90 -6.48
C ALA A 453 12.70 -140.76 -5.24
N ASP A 454 13.00 -140.11 -4.10
CA ASP A 454 13.29 -140.79 -2.84
C ASP A 454 12.04 -141.39 -2.20
N THR A 455 10.84 -141.02 -2.71
CA THR A 455 9.60 -141.59 -2.19
C THR A 455 9.30 -142.98 -2.74
N VAL A 456 9.98 -143.45 -3.79
CA VAL A 456 9.65 -144.70 -4.51
C VAL A 456 10.58 -145.86 -4.13
N THR A 457 10.01 -147.05 -3.94
CA THR A 457 10.71 -148.30 -3.57
C THR A 457 10.63 -149.34 -4.69
N ALA A 458 11.77 -149.87 -5.14
CA ALA A 458 11.86 -150.79 -6.28
C ALA A 458 11.31 -152.22 -6.02
N LYS A 459 10.98 -152.96 -7.09
CA LYS A 459 10.35 -154.31 -7.09
C LYS A 459 11.28 -155.46 -6.62
N LEU A 460 10.69 -156.54 -6.07
CA LEU A 460 11.39 -157.75 -5.54
C LEU A 460 11.75 -158.78 -6.66
N LYS A 461 12.90 -159.50 -6.57
CA LYS A 461 13.44 -160.45 -7.59
C LYS A 461 13.12 -161.95 -7.32
N ASP A 462 13.21 -162.84 -8.32
CA ASP A 462 12.78 -164.28 -8.30
C ASP A 462 13.93 -165.34 -8.43
N ASP A 463 13.72 -166.55 -7.90
CA ASP A 463 14.72 -167.56 -7.47
C ASP A 463 15.20 -168.61 -8.52
N SER A 464 16.40 -169.21 -8.27
CA SER A 464 16.87 -170.58 -8.66
C SER A 464 17.95 -170.81 -9.75
N LYS A 465 18.99 -171.58 -9.35
CA LYS A 465 20.08 -172.33 -10.04
C LYS A 465 21.53 -171.77 -10.13
N SER A 466 22.42 -172.54 -9.50
CA SER A 466 23.91 -172.61 -9.38
C SER A 466 24.62 -173.17 -10.64
N PRO A 467 25.97 -173.33 -10.73
CA PRO A 467 27.13 -172.44 -10.45
C PRO A 467 28.07 -172.27 -11.68
N GLN A 468 29.02 -171.33 -11.65
CA GLN A 468 30.26 -171.46 -12.44
C GLN A 468 31.44 -170.71 -11.81
N THR A 469 32.56 -171.43 -11.69
CA THR A 469 33.91 -171.04 -11.26
C THR A 469 34.64 -170.18 -12.31
N GLY A 470 35.58 -169.33 -11.87
CA GLY A 470 36.65 -168.79 -12.72
C GLY A 470 36.95 -167.30 -12.51
N ASP A 471 38.17 -167.04 -12.04
CA ASP A 471 38.85 -165.78 -11.70
C ASP A 471 38.56 -164.51 -12.53
N THR A 472 38.65 -163.33 -11.89
CA THR A 472 39.67 -162.31 -12.19
C THR A 472 39.76 -161.21 -11.13
N SER A 473 41.00 -160.81 -10.88
CA SER A 473 41.55 -159.95 -9.84
C SER A 473 41.27 -158.45 -10.01
N ASN A 474 41.10 -157.71 -8.91
CA ASN A 474 41.49 -156.29 -8.81
C ASN A 474 41.54 -155.80 -7.34
N LEU A 475 42.62 -156.03 -6.60
CA LEU A 475 43.82 -155.19 -6.43
C LEU A 475 43.62 -153.80 -5.77
N ALA A 476 42.40 -153.31 -5.53
CA ALA A 476 42.20 -152.03 -4.84
C ALA A 476 41.99 -152.16 -3.31
N LEU A 477 41.64 -153.35 -2.82
CA LEU A 477 41.34 -153.59 -1.41
C LEU A 477 42.57 -153.76 -0.50
N TRP A 478 43.78 -153.76 -1.08
CA TRP A 478 45.04 -153.99 -0.35
C TRP A 478 45.93 -152.74 -0.17
N ILE A 479 45.59 -151.58 -0.76
CA ILE A 479 46.44 -150.37 -0.72
C ILE A 479 46.03 -149.37 0.38
N ALA A 480 44.79 -149.41 0.89
CA ALA A 480 44.36 -148.49 1.95
C ALA A 480 44.80 -148.89 3.37
N LEU A 481 45.42 -150.07 3.55
CA LEU A 481 45.87 -150.56 4.86
C LEU A 481 47.32 -150.19 5.22
N LEU A 482 47.98 -149.30 4.45
CA LEU A 482 49.43 -149.05 4.57
C LEU A 482 49.88 -147.60 4.84
N PHE A 483 49.03 -146.71 5.37
CA PHE A 483 49.48 -145.39 5.85
C PHE A 483 49.02 -145.07 7.28
N VAL A 484 49.09 -146.07 8.17
CA VAL A 484 49.32 -145.83 9.60
C VAL A 484 50.83 -145.66 9.79
N SER A 485 51.35 -144.45 9.63
CA SER A 485 52.57 -143.94 10.29
C SER A 485 52.98 -142.57 9.76
N GLY A 486 53.06 -141.57 10.64
CA GLY A 486 53.86 -140.37 10.41
C GLY A 486 53.27 -139.04 10.86
N GLY A 487 53.70 -138.58 12.05
CA GLY A 487 53.78 -137.14 12.43
C GLY A 487 52.52 -136.54 13.06
N ALA A 488 52.33 -136.45 14.38
CA ALA A 488 53.10 -135.78 15.43
C ALA A 488 53.18 -134.24 15.30
N ALA A 489 52.40 -133.59 16.20
CA ALA A 489 52.86 -132.58 17.17
C ALA A 489 52.69 -131.06 16.89
N ILE A 490 52.08 -130.41 17.90
CA ILE A 490 52.28 -129.01 18.40
C ILE A 490 51.58 -127.89 17.58
N GLY A 491 50.96 -126.84 18.14
CA GLY A 491 50.75 -126.41 19.52
C GLY A 491 50.17 -124.98 19.55
N THR A 492 49.27 -124.74 20.50
CA THR A 492 49.02 -123.52 21.30
C THR A 492 49.57 -122.15 20.84
N THR A 493 48.70 -121.12 20.84
CA THR A 493 48.78 -119.84 21.63
C THR A 493 47.74 -118.84 21.10
N VAL A 494 46.77 -118.28 21.85
CA VAL A 494 46.81 -117.38 23.04
C VAL A 494 46.85 -115.88 22.66
N VAL A 495 45.91 -115.13 23.25
CA VAL A 495 45.92 -113.69 23.63
C VAL A 495 45.61 -112.67 22.52
N SER A 496 44.47 -111.96 22.54
CA SER A 496 43.97 -110.89 23.45
C SER A 496 44.19 -109.50 22.86
N ARG A 497 43.32 -108.57 23.32
CA ARG A 497 43.40 -107.08 23.30
C ARG A 497 42.83 -106.39 22.05
N LYS A 498 42.22 -105.20 22.12
CA LYS A 498 41.72 -104.31 23.20
C LYS A 498 41.16 -103.05 22.53
N LYS A 499 39.95 -102.65 22.92
CA LYS A 499 39.46 -101.28 23.21
C LYS A 499 40.37 -100.06 22.90
N LYS A 500 39.80 -99.04 22.23
CA LYS A 500 39.85 -97.56 22.47
C LYS A 500 39.08 -96.87 21.31
N TYR A 501 38.05 -96.03 21.44
CA TYR A 501 37.81 -94.74 22.13
C TYR A 501 38.72 -93.55 21.74
N ASN A 502 38.03 -92.51 21.25
CA ASN A 502 38.26 -91.05 21.20
C ASN A 502 39.45 -90.46 20.44
N ARG A 503 39.14 -89.54 19.51
CA ARG A 503 39.12 -88.10 19.81
C ARG A 503 38.00 -87.40 19.07
#